data_AF-A0A6B2T8D0-F1
#
_entry.id   AF-A0A6B2T8D0-F1
#
_cell.length_a   1.000
_cell.length_b   1.000
_cell.length_c   1.000
_cell.angle_alpha   90.00
_cell.angle_beta   90.00
_cell.angle_gamma   90.00
#
_symmetry.space_group_name_H-M   'P 1'
#
loop_
_entity.id
_entity.type
_entity.pdbx_description
1 polymer ?
#
loop_
_entity_poly.entity_id
_entity_poly.type
_entity_poly.pdbx_seq_one_letter_code
_entity_poly.pdbx_strand_id
1 'polypeptide(L)'
;LNRLLGPGQHALLTADAGQERRYQEWLAVRRGTVRAVVGTRAAMFAPVRDLGLVVVWDDGDSNHSDDRAPFPHVREVLELRATRDKCGFLLGSWSCTVEAAQLVESGWAAPLVADREQV
;
A
#
# COMPACT_ATOMS: atom_id res chain seq x y z
N LEU A 1 -11.98 -5.58 7.28
CA LEU A 1 -12.13 -4.10 7.25
C LEU A 1 -13.50 -3.60 7.67
N ASN A 2 -14.62 -4.12 7.15
CA ASN A 2 -15.97 -3.71 7.60
C ASN A 2 -16.14 -3.74 9.14
N ARG A 3 -15.57 -4.76 9.81
CA ARG A 3 -15.60 -4.86 11.28
C ARG A 3 -14.79 -3.77 11.99
N LEU A 4 -13.72 -3.27 11.37
CA LEU A 4 -12.80 -2.31 11.98
C LEU A 4 -13.18 -0.85 11.66
N LEU A 5 -13.56 -0.58 10.41
CA LEU A 5 -13.84 0.78 9.92
C LEU A 5 -15.32 1.05 9.73
N GLY A 6 -16.17 0.03 9.68
CA GLY A 6 -17.57 0.15 9.27
C GLY A 6 -17.76 0.01 7.75
N PRO A 7 -19.00 -0.23 7.29
CA PRO A 7 -19.32 -0.34 5.87
C PRO A 7 -19.16 1.00 5.14
N GLY A 8 -18.67 0.96 3.89
CA GLY A 8 -18.53 2.15 3.04
C GLY A 8 -17.39 3.10 3.43
N GLN A 9 -16.57 2.76 4.43
CA GLN A 9 -15.45 3.58 4.89
C GLN A 9 -14.12 3.23 4.21
N HIS A 10 -14.10 2.18 3.38
CA HIS A 10 -12.94 1.76 2.60
C HIS A 10 -13.36 1.31 1.21
N ALA A 11 -12.45 1.45 0.26
CA ALA A 11 -12.61 1.03 -1.13
C ALA A 11 -11.73 -0.19 -1.40
N LEU A 12 -12.25 -1.11 -2.20
CA LEU A 12 -11.52 -2.32 -2.62
C LEU A 12 -11.09 -2.20 -4.08
N LEU A 13 -9.78 -2.19 -4.31
CA LEU A 13 -9.19 -2.17 -5.66
C LEU A 13 -8.49 -3.50 -5.94
N THR A 14 -9.29 -4.55 -6.13
CA THR A 14 -8.81 -5.90 -6.49
C THR A 14 -9.14 -6.23 -7.94
N ALA A 15 -8.39 -7.15 -8.55
CA ALA A 15 -8.63 -7.57 -9.93
C ALA A 15 -10.05 -8.16 -10.12
N ASP A 16 -10.54 -8.89 -9.12
CA ASP A 16 -11.79 -9.67 -9.19
C ASP A 16 -13.07 -8.82 -9.04
N ALA A 17 -12.95 -7.56 -8.63
CA ALA A 17 -14.11 -6.68 -8.41
C ALA A 17 -14.86 -6.30 -9.70
N GLY A 18 -14.28 -6.55 -10.88
CA GLY A 18 -14.83 -6.11 -12.17
C GLY A 18 -14.50 -4.65 -12.50
N GLN A 19 -14.71 -4.24 -13.76
CA GLN A 19 -14.35 -2.89 -14.21
C GLN A 19 -15.25 -1.80 -13.62
N GLU A 20 -16.56 -2.00 -13.63
CA GLU A 20 -17.54 -1.01 -13.15
C GLU A 20 -17.37 -0.70 -11.66
N ARG A 21 -17.27 -1.75 -10.83
CA ARG A 21 -17.04 -1.61 -9.38
C ARG A 21 -15.74 -0.87 -9.10
N ARG A 22 -14.62 -1.27 -9.72
CA ARG A 22 -13.33 -0.59 -9.54
C ARG A 22 -13.40 0.87 -9.91
N TYR A 23 -14.11 1.21 -10.99
CA TYR A 23 -14.28 2.60 -11.40
C TYR A 23 -15.11 3.40 -10.38
N GLN A 24 -16.20 2.83 -9.86
CA GLN A 24 -17.00 3.45 -8.80
C GLN A 24 -16.19 3.71 -7.52
N GLU A 25 -15.45 2.70 -7.06
CA GLU A 25 -14.57 2.78 -5.88
C GLU A 25 -13.46 3.82 -6.09
N TRP A 26 -12.82 3.83 -7.26
CA TRP A 26 -11.81 4.84 -7.61
C TRP A 26 -12.37 6.27 -7.54
N LEU A 27 -13.57 6.48 -8.09
CA LEU A 27 -14.23 7.79 -8.03
C LEU A 27 -14.63 8.18 -6.60
N ALA A 28 -15.04 7.22 -5.76
CA ALA A 28 -15.34 7.49 -4.35
C ALA A 28 -14.10 7.95 -3.58
N VAL A 29 -12.96 7.32 -3.83
CA VAL A 29 -11.65 7.71 -3.26
C VAL A 29 -11.24 9.11 -3.76
N ARG A 30 -11.29 9.33 -5.08
CA ARG A 30 -10.91 10.62 -5.68
C ARG A 30 -11.78 11.79 -5.20
N ARG A 31 -13.07 11.54 -4.93
CA ARG A 31 -14.00 12.51 -4.35
C ARG A 31 -13.79 12.73 -2.85
N GLY A 32 -12.98 11.91 -2.19
CA GLY A 32 -12.74 11.98 -0.74
C GLY A 32 -13.88 11.39 0.10
N THR A 33 -14.86 10.74 -0.53
CA THR A 33 -15.96 10.04 0.18
C THR A 33 -15.41 8.85 0.97
N VAL A 34 -14.37 8.22 0.43
CA VAL A 34 -13.63 7.12 1.05
C VAL A 34 -12.17 7.52 1.18
N ARG A 35 -11.59 7.31 2.37
CA ARG A 35 -10.20 7.71 2.68
C ARG A 35 -9.27 6.53 2.96
N ALA A 36 -9.78 5.30 2.93
CA ALA A 36 -8.99 4.08 3.07
C ALA A 36 -9.15 3.22 1.82
N VAL A 37 -8.03 2.74 1.27
CA VAL A 37 -8.03 1.87 0.10
C VAL A 37 -7.24 0.63 0.42
N VAL A 38 -7.81 -0.52 0.06
CA VAL A 38 -7.13 -1.80 0.14
C VAL A 38 -7.28 -2.50 -1.19
N GLY A 39 -6.22 -3.10 -1.68
CA GLY A 39 -6.23 -3.75 -2.98
C GLY A 39 -4.92 -4.46 -3.25
N THR A 40 -4.77 -4.88 -4.50
CA THR A 40 -3.52 -5.45 -5.00
C THR A 40 -2.65 -4.35 -5.60
N ARG A 41 -1.77 -4.69 -6.55
CA ARG A 41 -0.84 -3.78 -7.23
C ARG A 41 -1.45 -2.42 -7.64
N ALA A 42 -2.65 -2.39 -8.22
CA ALA A 42 -3.26 -1.14 -8.69
C ALA A 42 -3.59 -0.12 -7.58
N ALA A 43 -3.69 -0.56 -6.32
CA ALA A 43 -3.97 0.32 -5.19
C ALA A 43 -2.84 1.33 -4.92
N MET A 44 -1.61 1.05 -5.39
CA MET A 44 -0.46 1.96 -5.25
C MET A 44 -0.72 3.35 -5.86
N PHE A 45 -1.64 3.45 -6.83
CA PHE A 45 -2.02 4.71 -7.49
C PHE A 45 -3.28 5.36 -6.93
N ALA A 46 -3.93 4.77 -5.94
CA ALA A 46 -5.21 5.27 -5.47
C ALA A 46 -5.08 6.71 -4.91
N PRO A 47 -5.89 7.67 -5.38
CA PRO A 47 -5.75 9.10 -5.07
C PRO A 47 -6.43 9.45 -3.74
N VAL A 48 -5.97 8.83 -2.66
CA VAL A 48 -6.44 9.11 -1.29
C VAL A 48 -6.05 10.54 -0.91
N ARG A 49 -7.03 11.33 -0.44
CA ARG A 49 -6.80 12.69 0.07
C ARG A 49 -6.19 12.64 1.47
N ASP A 50 -5.30 13.59 1.75
CA ASP A 50 -4.60 13.71 3.05
C ASP A 50 -3.97 12.37 3.47
N LEU A 51 -3.23 11.76 2.54
CA LEU A 51 -2.63 10.44 2.72
C LEU A 51 -1.72 10.46 3.96
N GLY A 52 -2.09 9.68 4.98
CA GLY A 52 -1.33 9.60 6.24
C GLY A 52 -0.41 8.39 6.33
N LEU A 53 -0.72 7.31 5.60
CA LEU A 53 0.03 6.06 5.64
C LEU A 53 -0.16 5.28 4.33
N VAL A 54 0.94 4.70 3.84
CA VAL A 54 0.94 3.66 2.82
C VAL A 54 1.54 2.38 3.38
N VAL A 55 0.98 1.24 3.00
CA VAL A 55 1.40 -0.07 3.48
C VAL A 55 1.54 -1.04 2.30
N VAL A 56 2.66 -1.76 2.26
CA VAL A 56 2.84 -2.95 1.41
C VAL A 56 3.05 -4.18 2.28
N TRP A 57 2.34 -5.25 1.95
CA TRP A 57 2.51 -6.56 2.58
C TRP A 57 3.14 -7.52 1.59
N ASP A 58 4.03 -8.36 2.09
CA ASP A 58 4.80 -9.35 1.34
C ASP A 58 5.57 -8.71 0.18
N ASP A 59 6.46 -7.77 0.51
CA ASP A 59 7.23 -6.99 -0.48
C ASP A 59 8.08 -7.85 -1.45
N GLY A 60 8.41 -9.09 -1.07
CA GLY A 60 9.11 -10.02 -1.94
C GLY A 60 8.24 -10.69 -3.01
N ASP A 61 6.92 -10.46 -3.01
CA ASP A 61 6.01 -11.02 -4.02
C ASP A 61 6.24 -10.36 -5.39
N SER A 62 6.55 -11.17 -6.40
CA SER A 62 6.74 -10.72 -7.77
C SER A 62 5.49 -10.08 -8.38
N ASN A 63 4.30 -10.35 -7.85
CA ASN A 63 3.05 -9.70 -8.26
C ASN A 63 3.02 -8.19 -7.97
N HIS A 64 3.96 -7.66 -7.18
CA HIS A 64 4.13 -6.22 -6.97
C HIS A 64 4.78 -5.48 -8.15
N SER A 65 5.43 -6.19 -9.07
CA SER A 65 5.96 -5.60 -10.31
C SER A 65 4.88 -5.55 -11.37
N ASP A 66 4.59 -4.40 -11.99
CA ASP A 66 3.67 -4.35 -13.14
C ASP A 66 4.40 -4.66 -14.45
N ASP A 67 3.85 -5.54 -15.27
CA ASP A 67 4.42 -5.90 -16.58
C ASP A 67 4.15 -4.85 -17.67
N ARG A 68 3.38 -3.80 -17.34
CA ARG A 68 3.04 -2.73 -18.28
C ARG A 68 3.94 -1.54 -18.05
N ALA A 69 4.53 -1.03 -19.13
CA ALA A 69 5.31 0.20 -19.10
C ALA A 69 4.54 1.31 -18.34
N PRO A 70 5.18 2.03 -17.40
CA PRO A 70 6.64 2.12 -17.16
C PRO A 70 7.22 1.07 -16.19
N PHE A 71 6.57 -0.09 -16.04
CA PHE A 71 6.96 -1.19 -15.15
C PHE A 71 7.08 -0.81 -13.67
N PRO A 72 6.10 -0.09 -13.10
CA PRO A 72 6.16 0.33 -11.72
C PRO A 72 6.17 -0.87 -10.76
N HIS A 73 7.03 -0.80 -9.75
CA HIS A 73 6.98 -1.66 -8.58
C HIS A 73 6.17 -1.01 -7.46
N VAL A 74 5.31 -1.76 -6.76
CA VAL A 74 4.47 -1.24 -5.65
C VAL A 74 5.31 -0.50 -4.62
N ARG A 75 6.36 -1.15 -4.10
CA ARG A 75 7.29 -0.56 -3.12
C ARG A 75 7.80 0.82 -3.54
N GLU A 76 8.39 0.92 -4.73
CA GLU A 76 8.97 2.17 -5.23
C GLU A 76 7.91 3.28 -5.37
N VAL A 77 6.72 2.94 -5.88
CA VAL A 77 5.62 3.91 -5.98
C VAL A 77 5.20 4.38 -4.60
N LEU A 78 5.07 3.47 -3.62
CA LEU A 78 4.67 3.83 -2.26
C LEU A 78 5.74 4.64 -1.52
N GLU A 79 7.03 4.33 -1.67
CA GLU A 79 8.14 5.12 -1.13
C GLU A 79 8.16 6.55 -1.70
N LEU A 80 7.99 6.68 -3.03
CA LEU A 80 7.89 7.97 -3.70
C LEU A 80 6.69 8.76 -3.21
N ARG A 81 5.55 8.11 -3.02
CA ARG A 81 4.34 8.74 -2.46
C ARG A 81 4.55 9.15 -1.01
N ALA A 82 5.14 8.30 -0.18
CA ALA A 82 5.43 8.64 1.21
C ALA A 82 6.32 9.87 1.32
N THR A 83 7.34 9.97 0.49
CA THR A 83 8.24 11.12 0.42
C THR A 83 7.51 12.38 -0.06
N ARG A 84 6.72 12.28 -1.14
CA ARG A 84 6.01 13.44 -1.75
C ARG A 84 4.87 13.95 -0.89
N ASP A 85 4.06 13.05 -0.36
CA ASP A 85 2.87 13.34 0.44
C ASP A 85 3.21 13.53 1.92
N LYS A 86 4.47 13.30 2.32
CA LYS A 86 4.97 13.37 3.71
C LYS A 86 4.16 12.49 4.65
N CYS A 87 3.95 11.25 4.23
CA CYS A 87 3.14 10.28 4.95
C CYS A 87 4.00 9.11 5.46
N GLY A 88 3.43 8.32 6.39
CA GLY A 88 4.09 7.11 6.86
C GLY A 88 4.23 6.07 5.75
N PHE A 89 5.35 5.35 5.74
CA PHE A 89 5.55 4.16 4.93
C PHE A 89 5.75 2.96 5.84
N LEU A 90 5.00 1.89 5.57
CA LEU A 90 5.15 0.62 6.26
C LEU A 90 5.31 -0.50 5.24
N LEU A 91 6.35 -1.30 5.43
CA LEU A 91 6.59 -2.52 4.67
C LEU A 91 6.61 -3.68 5.65
N GLY A 92 5.86 -4.73 5.35
CA GLY A 92 5.84 -5.97 6.12
C GLY A 92 6.00 -7.17 5.19
N SER A 93 6.70 -8.20 5.66
CA SER A 93 6.88 -9.46 4.95
C SER A 93 7.23 -10.56 5.96
N TRP A 94 7.06 -11.82 5.57
CA TRP A 94 7.53 -12.97 6.35
C TRP A 94 9.06 -13.09 6.35
N SER A 95 9.71 -12.61 5.29
CA SER A 95 11.16 -12.60 5.13
C SER A 95 11.66 -11.18 4.87
N CYS A 96 12.88 -10.88 5.30
CA CYS A 96 13.52 -9.60 4.99
C CYS A 96 14.05 -9.63 3.55
N THR A 97 13.50 -8.78 2.68
CA THR A 97 14.01 -8.58 1.32
C THR A 97 15.31 -7.76 1.35
N VAL A 98 16.10 -7.83 0.28
CA VAL A 98 17.36 -7.07 0.19
C VAL A 98 17.09 -5.57 0.26
N GLU A 99 16.01 -5.12 -0.36
CA GLU A 99 15.66 -3.73 -0.40
C GLU A 99 15.07 -3.25 0.93
N ALA A 100 14.26 -4.07 1.62
CA ALA A 100 13.85 -3.76 2.99
C ALA A 100 15.06 -3.65 3.93
N ALA A 101 16.04 -4.54 3.80
CA ALA A 101 17.30 -4.46 4.54
C ALA A 101 18.07 -3.17 4.20
N GLN A 102 18.13 -2.79 2.92
CA GLN A 102 18.77 -1.54 2.47
C GLN A 102 18.08 -0.28 3.01
N LEU A 103 16.75 -0.25 3.08
CA LEU A 103 16.01 0.87 3.67
C LEU A 103 16.37 1.06 5.15
N VAL A 104 16.54 -0.04 5.88
CA VAL A 104 16.95 -0.01 7.29
C VAL A 104 18.43 0.38 7.42
N GLU A 105 19.31 -0.23 6.63
CA GLU A 105 20.76 0.02 6.67
C GLU A 105 21.11 1.47 6.33
N SER A 106 20.40 2.06 5.37
CA SER A 106 20.56 3.48 4.99
C SER A 106 19.97 4.45 6.01
N GLY A 107 19.21 3.98 6.99
CA GLY A 107 18.48 4.80 7.96
C GLY A 107 17.24 5.48 7.38
N TRP A 108 16.81 5.11 6.17
CA TRP A 108 15.59 5.64 5.57
C TRP A 108 14.33 5.11 6.27
N ALA A 109 14.35 3.84 6.68
CA ALA A 109 13.31 3.22 7.51
C ALA A 109 13.89 2.74 8.84
N ALA A 110 13.04 2.64 9.86
CA ALA A 110 13.37 2.01 11.13
C ALA A 110 12.81 0.57 11.16
N PRO A 111 13.53 -0.40 11.74
CA PRO A 111 13.03 -1.76 11.89
C PRO A 111 11.92 -1.81 12.95
N LEU A 112 10.84 -2.55 12.65
CA LEU A 112 9.78 -2.88 13.60
C LEU A 112 9.87 -4.36 13.93
N VAL A 113 10.40 -4.68 15.11
CA VAL A 113 10.58 -6.05 15.59
C VAL A 113 9.79 -6.23 16.87
N ALA A 114 9.04 -7.32 17.00
CA ALA A 114 8.34 -7.66 18.23
C ALA A 114 9.35 -8.14 19.30
N ASP A 115 9.07 -7.84 20.56
CA ASP A 115 9.86 -8.36 21.67
C ASP A 115 9.78 -9.90 21.71
N ARG A 116 10.91 -10.54 22.07
CA ARG A 116 11.04 -12.01 22.07
C ARG A 116 10.02 -12.75 22.96
N GLU A 117 9.38 -12.09 23.90
CA GLU A 117 8.35 -12.69 24.75
C GLU A 117 6.98 -12.84 24.04
N GLN A 118 6.82 -12.28 22.85
CA GLN A 118 5.53 -12.20 22.13
C GLN A 118 5.51 -12.98 20.80
N VAL A 119 6.51 -13.83 20.54
CA VAL A 119 6.62 -14.68 19.34
C VAL A 119 6.37 -16.15 19.68
#